data_AF-A0A382SGS7-F1
#
_entry.id   AF-A0A382SGS7-F1
#
_cell.length_a   1.000
_cell.length_b   1.000
_cell.length_c   1.000
_cell.angle_alpha   90.00
_cell.angle_beta   90.00
_cell.angle_gamma   90.00
#
_symmetry.space_group_name_H-M   'P 1'
#
loop_
_entity.id
_entity.type
_entity.pdbx_description
1 polymer ?
#
loop_
_entity_poly.entity_id
_entity_poly.type
_entity_poly.pdbx_seq_one_letter_code
_entity_poly.pdbx_strand_id
1 'polypeptide(L)' 'MSERIATDATSPTSLLVVGSVAFDNVITPFGEKERILGGAASYCSFAASYFTEVRMVGVIGNDFDEEHLDRLRARG' A
#
# COMPACT_ATOMS: atom_id res chain seq x y z
N MET A 1 -16.82 23.62 1.53
CA MET A 1 -15.68 23.94 2.42
C MET A 1 -14.52 23.07 1.98
N SER A 2 -13.61 23.60 1.18
CA SER A 2 -12.36 22.92 0.83
C SER A 2 -11.34 24.01 0.55
N GLU A 3 -10.61 24.40 1.60
CA GLU A 3 -9.33 25.07 1.42
C GLU A 3 -8.39 23.99 0.89
N ARG A 4 -8.16 23.99 -0.42
CA ARG A 4 -7.05 23.25 -1.00
C ARG A 4 -5.80 24.05 -0.65
N ILE A 5 -4.85 23.40 0.04
CA ILE A 5 -3.52 23.97 0.27
C ILE A 5 -2.91 24.22 -1.11
N ALA A 6 -2.61 25.48 -1.42
CA ALA A 6 -1.95 25.84 -2.66
C ALA A 6 -0.55 25.21 -2.68
N THR A 7 -0.20 24.50 -3.75
CA THR A 7 1.11 23.88 -3.91
C THR A 7 1.83 24.53 -5.09
N ASP A 8 3.06 25.00 -4.87
CA ASP A 8 3.94 25.53 -5.94
C ASP A 8 4.66 24.41 -6.73
N ALA A 9 4.27 23.15 -6.51
CA ALA A 9 4.91 21.99 -7.13
C ALA A 9 4.66 21.97 -8.64
N THR A 10 5.74 22.02 -9.41
CA THR A 10 5.72 22.09 -10.88
C THR A 10 5.57 20.71 -11.56
N SER A 11 5.62 19.63 -10.78
CA SER A 11 5.38 18.24 -11.20
C SER A 11 4.41 17.56 -10.24
N PRO A 12 3.63 16.54 -10.66
CA PRO A 12 2.76 15.80 -9.74
C PRO A 12 3.62 15.22 -8.60
N THR A 13 3.33 15.65 -7.37
CA THR A 13 4.08 15.22 -6.19
C THR A 13 3.77 13.75 -5.92
N SER A 14 4.81 12.92 -5.87
CA SER A 14 4.70 11.53 -5.41
C SER A 14 4.05 11.47 -4.02
N LEU A 15 3.21 10.48 -3.75
CA LEU A 15 2.61 10.26 -2.43
C LEU A 15 3.52 9.35 -1.59
N LEU A 16 3.98 9.83 -0.43
CA LEU A 16 4.63 8.97 0.56
C LEU A 16 3.58 8.32 1.46
N VAL A 17 3.56 6.99 1.51
CA VAL A 17 2.70 6.20 2.38
C VAL A 17 3.55 5.52 3.44
N VAL A 18 3.22 5.74 4.72
CA VAL A 18 3.89 5.10 5.86
C VAL A 18 2.85 4.36 6.67
N GLY A 19 3.10 3.09 6.99
CA GLY A 19 2.17 2.31 7.79
C GLY A 19 2.49 0.83 7.83
N SER A 20 1.50 0.04 8.26
CA SER A 20 1.65 -1.41 8.41
C SER A 20 1.67 -2.12 7.06
N VAL A 21 2.57 -3.10 6.97
CA VAL A 21 2.58 -4.17 5.97
C VAL A 21 2.46 -5.48 6.75
N ALA A 22 1.49 -6.31 6.40
CA ALA A 22 1.15 -7.49 7.19
C ALA A 22 0.60 -8.62 6.32
N PHE A 23 0.48 -9.80 6.93
CA PHE A 23 -0.32 -10.89 6.42
C PHE A 23 -1.60 -11.03 7.25
N ASP A 24 -2.74 -10.98 6.57
CA ASP A 24 -4.05 -11.12 7.18
C ASP A 24 -4.62 -12.51 6.89
N ASN A 25 -5.23 -13.13 7.91
CA ASN A 25 -6.08 -14.29 7.73
C ASN A 25 -7.52 -13.83 7.68
N VAL A 26 -8.20 -14.08 6.56
CA VAL A 26 -9.55 -13.57 6.31
C VAL A 26 -10.52 -14.75 6.31
N ILE A 27 -11.51 -14.67 7.19
CA ILE A 27 -12.57 -15.68 7.33
C ILE A 27 -13.90 -15.01 6.99
N THR A 28 -14.68 -15.68 6.14
CA THR A 28 -16.04 -15.29 5.77
C THR A 28 -16.98 -16.47 5.98
N PRO A 29 -18.32 -16.27 6.01
CA PRO A 29 -19.27 -17.38 6.07
C PRO A 29 -19.15 -18.40 4.92
N PHE A 30 -18.46 -18.05 3.83
CA PHE A 30 -18.34 -18.87 2.62
C PHE A 30 -16.96 -19.48 2.42
N GLY A 31 -16.01 -19.21 3.31
CA GLY A 31 -14.65 -19.74 3.21
C GLY A 31 -13.63 -18.89 3.93
N GLU A 32 -12.41 -19.40 3.97
CA GLU A 32 -11.26 -18.78 4.62
C GLU A 32 -10.06 -18.76 3.69
N LYS A 33 -9.19 -17.77 3.91
CA LYS A 33 -7.89 -17.71 3.25
C LYS A 33 -6.87 -17.09 4.19
N GLU A 34 -5.75 -17.78 4.32
CA GLU A 34 -4.62 -17.37 5.15
C GLU A 34 -3.56 -16.65 4.32
N ARG A 35 -2.67 -15.94 5.04
CA ARG A 35 -1.48 -15.27 4.48
C ARG A 35 -1.78 -14.34 3.29
N ILE A 36 -2.87 -13.58 3.38
CA ILE A 36 -3.20 -12.57 2.37
C ILE A 36 -2.34 -11.34 2.65
N LEU A 37 -1.67 -10.80 1.62
CA LEU A 37 -0.99 -9.51 1.75
C LEU A 37 -2.00 -8.43 2.16
N GLY A 38 -1.78 -7.85 3.32
CA GLY A 38 -2.62 -6.82 3.91
C GLY A 38 -1.80 -5.68 4.52
N GLY A 39 -2.36 -5.05 5.55
CA GLY A 39 -1.81 -3.84 6.14
C GLY A 39 -2.21 -2.54 5.43
N ALA A 40 -2.31 -1.46 6.20
CA ALA A 40 -2.86 -0.19 5.73
C ALA A 40 -1.98 0.46 4.65
N ALA A 41 -0.65 0.33 4.77
CA ALA A 41 0.27 0.88 3.78
C ALA A 41 0.11 0.16 2.43
N SER A 42 0.02 -1.17 2.44
CA SER A 42 -0.16 -1.99 1.24
C SER A 42 -1.42 -1.61 0.47
N TYR A 43 -2.58 -1.60 1.15
CA TYR A 43 -3.86 -1.28 0.51
C TYR A 43 -3.94 0.17 0.04
N CYS A 44 -3.45 1.12 0.85
CA CYS A 44 -3.41 2.53 0.47
C CYS A 44 -2.53 2.74 -0.77
N SER A 45 -1.36 2.12 -0.82
CA SER A 45 -0.42 2.27 -1.94
C SER A 45 -0.96 1.65 -3.22
N PHE A 46 -1.55 0.45 -3.14
CA PHE A 46 -2.24 -0.14 -4.30
C PHE A 46 -3.35 0.76 -4.83
N ALA A 47 -4.19 1.31 -3.95
CA ALA A 47 -5.27 2.20 -4.37
C ALA A 47 -4.74 3.53 -4.96
N ALA A 48 -3.74 4.14 -4.34
CA ALA A 48 -3.16 5.41 -4.76
C ALA A 48 -2.36 5.31 -6.07
N SER A 49 -1.76 4.15 -6.36
CA SER A 49 -1.00 3.90 -7.59
C SER A 49 -1.79 4.11 -8.89
N TYR A 50 -3.13 4.04 -8.82
CA TYR A 50 -4.01 4.33 -9.96
C TYR A 50 -4.06 5.83 -10.31
N PHE A 51 -3.61 6.70 -9.41
CA PHE A 51 -3.76 8.15 -9.51
C PHE A 51 -2.44 8.91 -9.46
N THR A 52 -1.42 8.38 -8.78
CA THR A 52 -0.12 9.04 -8.62
C THR A 52 0.99 8.02 -8.36
N GLU A 53 2.23 8.46 -8.51
CA GLU A 53 3.40 7.70 -8.08
C GLU A 53 3.41 7.60 -6.55
N VAL A 54 3.52 6.37 -6.03
CA VAL A 54 3.56 6.09 -4.60
C VAL A 54 4.98 5.72 -4.19
N ARG A 55 5.37 6.18 -2.99
CA ARG A 55 6.57 5.73 -2.29
C ARG A 55 6.13 5.15 -0.96
N MET A 56 6.43 3.88 -0.72
CA MET A 56 6.03 3.19 0.50
C MET A 56 7.20 3.07 1.49
N VAL A 57 6.91 3.27 2.78
CA VAL A 57 7.80 2.90 3.89
C VAL A 57 7.04 2.03 4.88
N GLY A 58 7.58 0.85 5.15
CA GLY A 58 7.05 -0.11 6.11
C GLY A 58 8.14 -1.06 6.61
N VAL A 59 7.82 -1.85 7.62
CA VAL A 59 8.69 -2.91 8.14
C VAL A 59 8.02 -4.25 7.86
N ILE A 60 8.80 -5.20 7.35
CA ILE A 60 8.37 -6.58 7.07
C ILE A 60 9.22 -7.56 7.88
N GLY A 61 8.66 -8.75 8.12
CA GLY A 61 9.38 -9.86 8.73
C GLY A 61 10.22 -10.65 7.72
N ASN A 62 10.98 -11.62 8.21
CA ASN A 62 11.78 -12.52 7.36
C ASN A 62 10.92 -13.53 6.57
N ASP A 63 9.61 -13.61 6.86
CA ASP A 63 8.64 -14.47 6.20
C ASP A 63 7.98 -13.80 4.97
N PHE A 64 8.47 -12.62 4.58
CA PHE A 64 7.99 -11.87 3.42
C PHE A 64 8.90 -12.14 2.22
N ASP A 65 8.48 -13.07 1.36
CA ASP A 65 9.26 -13.49 0.20
C ASP A 65 9.28 -12.45 -0.94
N GLU A 66 10.09 -12.75 -1.96
CA GLU A 66 10.22 -11.88 -3.14
C GLU A 66 8.92 -11.75 -3.94
N GLU A 67 8.03 -12.76 -3.93
CA GLU A 67 6.75 -12.66 -4.65
C GLU A 67 5.90 -11.50 -4.10
N HIS A 68 5.85 -11.36 -2.78
CA HIS A 68 5.12 -10.26 -2.15
C HIS A 68 5.81 -8.91 -2.37
N LEU A 69 7.15 -8.87 -2.37
CA LEU A 69 7.91 -7.65 -2.69
C LEU A 69 7.68 -7.22 -4.13
N ASP A 70 7.68 -8.13 -5.08
CA ASP A 70 7.46 -7.84 -6.50
C ASP A 70 6.05 -7.33 -6.76
N ARG A 71 5.05 -7.86 -6.05
CA ARG A 71 3.69 -7.31 -6.07
C ARG A 71 3.64 -5.85 -5.63
N LEU A 72 4.34 -5.51 -4.54
CA LEU A 72 4.43 -4.13 -4.05
C LEU A 72 5.21 -3.25 -5.02
N ARG A 73 6.36 -3.69 -5.55
CA ARG A 73 7.17 -2.92 -6.52
C ARG A 73 6.41 -2.63 -7.82
N ALA A 74 5.57 -3.55 -8.27
CA ALA A 74 4.86 -3.40 -9.54
C ALA A 74 3.68 -2.41 -9.47
N ARG A 75 3.12 -2.16 -8.28
CA ARG A 75 1.81 -1.50 -8.12
C ARG A 75 1.67 -0.63 -6.87
N GLY A 76 2.71 -0.45 -6.05
CA GLY A 76 2.66 0.31 -4.80
C GLY A 76 3.85 1.23 -4.64
#